data_AF-A0A1Y1IEL9-F1
#
_entry.id   AF-A0A1Y1IEL9-F1
#
_cell.length_a   1.000
_cell.length_b   1.000
_cell.length_c   1.000
_cell.angle_alpha   90.00
_cell.angle_beta   90.00
_cell.angle_gamma   90.00
#
_symmetry.space_group_name_H-M   'P 1'
#
loop_
_entity.id
_entity.type
_entity.pdbx_description
1 polymer ?
#
loop_
_entity_poly.entity_id
_entity_poly.type
_entity_poly.pdbx_seq_one_letter_code
_entity_poly.pdbx_strand_id
1 'polypeptide(L)'
;MIDNISFCVTSDNRVSRAYGGGICSILSRTGRHLASLLLAVQLAGRNFAKHLWQSDRLNLKKVSAFRPRDRDLKFATLVQAAIKLIDLRVGAKMNHNMLTERALRDVFSTTSYISIGTKDAPLNYGEQHENYRSCYKGKQFLTQPPKEGKTVDTYFDKKHLWIADGAKYEDKITYRGQEKKVGFWTGDFMKRDEFTSTIRVEQYRTQLRQEIKVTKKALENLQGTEAHARLQALQSELASTYGKEEKSRFEGPEYLFDVGREAVTEACTKCHRDTFYCPHRAAYCNNNTEIEKRTGGYRTAYADIGLTAKTQNYAKPEYARKPVIRETLFRKTNVFFEPKEN
;
A
#
# COMPACT_ATOMS: atom_id res chain seq x y z
N MET A 1 15.41 -8.05 -24.43
CA MET A 1 14.95 -9.21 -23.66
C MET A 1 15.96 -9.50 -22.58
N ILE A 2 15.62 -9.15 -21.34
CA ILE A 2 15.94 -9.78 -20.05
C ILE A 2 15.47 -8.74 -19.04
N ASP A 3 14.25 -8.96 -18.56
CA ASP A 3 13.68 -8.21 -17.45
C ASP A 3 14.25 -8.74 -16.13
N ASN A 4 14.52 -7.79 -15.24
CA ASN A 4 14.88 -8.01 -13.86
C ASN A 4 13.72 -8.70 -13.12
N ILE A 5 13.98 -9.85 -12.50
CA ILE A 5 13.07 -10.48 -11.56
C ILE A 5 13.62 -10.25 -10.16
N SER A 6 13.03 -9.31 -9.43
CA SER A 6 13.15 -9.19 -7.97
C SER A 6 11.94 -9.85 -7.32
N PHE A 7 12.17 -10.90 -6.54
CA PHE A 7 11.17 -11.49 -5.66
C PHE A 7 11.05 -10.66 -4.38
N CYS A 8 9.90 -10.03 -4.18
CA CYS A 8 9.40 -9.65 -2.86
C CYS A 8 8.15 -10.48 -2.59
N VAL A 9 8.21 -11.29 -1.54
CA VAL A 9 7.06 -12.01 -0.99
C VAL A 9 6.31 -11.03 -0.08
N THR A 10 5.06 -10.73 -0.43
CA THR A 10 4.07 -10.20 0.52
C THR A 10 2.79 -11.03 0.40
N SER A 11 2.36 -11.54 1.54
CA SER A 11 1.09 -12.23 1.73
C SER A 11 -0.06 -11.24 1.81
N ASP A 12 -1.15 -11.59 1.13
CA ASP A 12 -2.53 -11.15 1.34
C ASP A 12 -2.91 -9.70 1.02
N ASN A 13 -3.44 -9.52 -0.20
CA ASN A 13 -4.34 -8.41 -0.51
C ASN A 13 -5.61 -8.94 -1.17
N ARG A 14 -6.72 -8.82 -0.43
CA ARG A 14 -8.07 -8.94 -0.96
C ARG A 14 -8.34 -7.75 -1.89
N VAL A 15 -8.82 -8.08 -3.07
CA VAL A 15 -9.29 -7.15 -4.11
C VAL A 15 -10.69 -6.68 -3.76
N SER A 16 -10.87 -5.38 -3.57
CA SER A 16 -12.18 -4.72 -3.73
C SER A 16 -11.99 -3.47 -4.61
N ARG A 17 -12.59 -3.55 -5.80
CA ARG A 17 -12.73 -2.49 -6.80
C ARG A 17 -13.50 -1.31 -6.22
N ALA A 18 -12.98 -0.09 -6.42
CA ALA A 18 -13.77 1.14 -6.30
C ALA A 18 -13.91 1.76 -7.69
N TYR A 19 -15.16 1.88 -8.14
CA TYR A 19 -15.57 2.64 -9.32
C TYR A 19 -15.53 4.13 -9.02
N GLY A 20 -15.01 4.91 -9.96
CA GLY A 20 -15.09 6.37 -9.98
C GLY A 20 -16.39 6.89 -10.59
N GLY A 21 -16.79 8.05 -10.10
CA GLY A 21 -18.00 8.81 -10.44
C GLY A 21 -18.58 9.34 -9.13
N GLY A 22 -18.53 10.62 -8.77
CA GLY A 22 -18.72 11.81 -9.57
C GLY A 22 -19.94 12.53 -8.97
N ILE A 23 -19.85 13.86 -8.85
CA ILE A 23 -20.93 14.83 -8.54
C ILE A 23 -21.12 15.18 -7.05
N CYS A 24 -20.61 16.38 -6.73
CA CYS A 24 -21.36 17.57 -6.29
C CYS A 24 -22.29 17.49 -5.05
N SER A 25 -22.26 18.60 -4.31
CA SER A 25 -23.15 19.03 -3.22
C SER A 25 -22.86 18.44 -1.84
N ILE A 26 -22.41 19.31 -0.92
CA ILE A 26 -22.90 19.48 0.47
C ILE A 26 -22.31 20.83 0.96
N LEU A 27 -22.93 21.90 0.50
CA LEU A 27 -23.18 23.09 1.31
C LEU A 27 -24.53 22.86 1.99
N SER A 28 -24.69 23.36 3.22
CA SER A 28 -25.89 23.32 4.07
C SER A 28 -26.04 22.11 5.01
N ARG A 29 -25.43 22.22 6.19
CA ARG A 29 -25.89 21.49 7.39
C ARG A 29 -26.11 22.37 8.62
N THR A 30 -26.21 23.69 8.42
CA THR A 30 -26.48 24.69 9.48
C THR A 30 -27.86 25.35 9.38
N GLY A 31 -28.76 24.83 8.52
CA GLY A 31 -30.08 25.44 8.27
C GLY A 31 -31.30 24.70 8.84
N ARG A 32 -31.14 23.57 9.55
CA ARG A 32 -32.28 22.76 10.03
C ARG A 32 -32.61 22.87 11.53
N HIS A 33 -31.87 23.67 12.29
CA HIS A 33 -32.14 23.89 13.72
C HIS A 33 -32.83 25.23 14.04
N LEU A 34 -32.96 26.15 13.08
CA LEU A 34 -33.67 27.42 13.28
C LEU A 34 -35.13 27.40 12.83
N ALA A 35 -35.54 26.46 11.99
CA ALA A 35 -36.95 26.32 11.56
C ALA A 35 -37.84 25.56 12.56
N SER A 36 -37.27 24.72 13.44
CA SER A 36 -38.02 24.01 14.48
C SER A 36 -38.27 24.84 15.74
N LEU A 37 -37.44 25.87 15.99
CA LEU A 37 -37.60 26.80 17.11
C LEU A 37 -38.61 27.92 16.81
N LEU A 38 -38.80 28.30 15.55
CA LEU A 38 -39.80 29.31 15.14
C LEU A 38 -41.23 28.75 14.99
N LEU A 39 -41.39 27.43 14.78
CA LEU A 39 -42.71 26.80 14.73
C LEU A 39 -43.28 26.49 16.13
N ALA A 40 -42.42 26.32 17.15
CA ALA A 40 -42.84 26.05 18.53
C ALA A 40 -43.35 27.30 19.26
N VAL A 41 -42.90 28.50 18.86
CA VAL A 41 -43.32 29.77 19.47
C VAL A 41 -44.67 30.26 18.91
N GLN A 42 -45.08 29.85 17.71
CA GLN A 42 -46.39 30.18 17.13
C GLN A 42 -47.55 29.26 17.58
N LEU A 43 -47.28 28.10 18.19
CA LEU A 43 -48.31 27.17 18.67
C LEU A 43 -48.67 27.36 20.17
N ALA A 44 -47.88 28.10 20.94
CA ALA A 44 -48.19 28.40 22.35
C ALA A 44 -49.05 29.67 22.54
N GLY A 45 -49.23 30.49 21.50
CA GLY A 45 -49.95 31.77 21.57
C GLY A 45 -51.46 31.72 21.23
N ARG A 46 -52.06 30.54 21.00
CA ARG A 46 -53.45 30.42 20.50
C ARG A 46 -54.46 29.75 21.44
N ASN A 47 -54.06 29.34 22.65
CA ASN A 47 -54.95 28.61 23.57
C ASN A 47 -55.35 29.38 24.85
N PHE A 48 -55.13 30.69 24.92
CA PHE A 48 -55.51 31.50 26.10
C PHE A 48 -56.73 32.42 25.90
N ALA A 49 -57.48 32.28 24.80
CA ALA A 49 -58.60 33.16 24.46
C ALA A 49 -59.92 32.42 24.12
N LYS A 50 -60.23 31.32 24.81
CA LYS A 50 -61.46 30.52 24.56
C LYS A 50 -62.24 30.04 25.79
N HIS A 51 -62.02 30.62 26.97
CA HIS A 51 -62.81 30.25 28.17
C HIS A 51 -63.46 31.43 28.91
N LEU A 52 -63.72 32.53 28.19
CA LEU A 52 -64.37 33.72 28.73
C LEU A 52 -65.47 34.18 27.79
N TRP A 53 -66.53 33.38 27.64
CA TRP A 53 -67.89 33.80 27.25
C TRP A 53 -68.84 32.60 27.15
N GLN A 54 -70.12 32.84 27.49
CA GLN A 54 -71.24 31.89 27.71
C GLN A 54 -71.22 31.29 29.12
N SER A 55 -72.21 31.49 29.99
CA SER A 55 -73.64 31.84 29.83
C SER A 55 -74.18 32.30 31.20
N ASP A 56 -74.72 33.50 31.39
CA ASP A 56 -76.05 34.04 31.04
C ASP A 56 -77.21 33.66 31.99
N ARG A 57 -77.75 34.72 32.63
CA ARG A 57 -79.16 35.04 33.00
C ARG A 57 -79.98 34.16 33.95
N LEU A 58 -80.75 34.87 34.80
CA LEU A 58 -82.22 34.84 35.08
C LEU A 58 -82.41 35.59 36.42
N ASN A 59 -83.41 36.43 36.76
CA ASN A 59 -84.68 36.83 36.16
C ASN A 59 -85.19 38.07 36.96
N LEU A 60 -85.65 39.12 36.28
CA LEU A 60 -86.45 40.20 36.86
C LEU A 60 -87.82 40.17 36.17
N LYS A 61 -88.91 40.03 36.94
CA LYS A 61 -90.28 40.21 36.44
C LYS A 61 -91.21 40.85 37.49
N LYS A 62 -91.86 41.92 37.01
CA LYS A 62 -93.21 42.42 37.29
C LYS A 62 -93.45 43.40 38.46
N VAL A 63 -93.70 44.63 38.02
CA VAL A 63 -94.48 45.71 38.65
C VAL A 63 -95.95 45.59 38.19
N SER A 64 -96.88 46.09 39.01
CA SER A 64 -98.05 46.92 38.65
C SER A 64 -99.47 46.42 39.02
N ALA A 65 -100.34 47.43 39.24
CA ALA A 65 -101.80 47.46 39.35
C ALA A 65 -102.36 47.32 40.80
N PHE A 66 -103.37 48.05 41.29
CA PHE A 66 -104.35 48.97 40.70
C PHE A 66 -105.05 49.83 41.81
N ARG A 67 -106.05 50.61 41.40
CA ARG A 67 -106.54 51.92 41.89
C ARG A 67 -107.36 52.02 43.21
N PRO A 68 -107.51 53.25 43.75
CA PRO A 68 -108.14 53.58 45.03
C PRO A 68 -109.62 54.02 44.90
N ARG A 69 -110.43 53.74 45.92
CA ARG A 69 -111.61 54.51 46.32
C ARG A 69 -112.07 54.02 47.70
N ASP A 70 -111.56 54.65 48.75
CA ASP A 70 -112.39 55.27 49.78
C ASP A 70 -111.46 56.02 50.73
N ARG A 71 -111.79 57.30 50.84
CA ARG A 71 -110.94 58.37 51.31
C ARG A 71 -111.22 58.61 52.79
N ASP A 72 -110.13 58.89 53.50
CA ASP A 72 -110.04 59.93 54.54
C ASP A 72 -110.37 59.62 56.00
N LEU A 73 -110.47 58.34 56.43
CA LEU A 73 -110.38 58.02 57.87
C LEU A 73 -109.40 56.90 58.27
N LYS A 74 -108.69 56.29 57.31
CA LYS A 74 -107.66 55.25 57.58
C LYS A 74 -106.23 55.67 57.22
N PHE A 75 -106.05 56.90 56.74
CA PHE A 75 -104.75 57.40 56.30
C PHE A 75 -103.79 57.75 57.45
N ALA A 76 -104.29 58.15 58.62
CA ALA A 76 -103.44 58.45 59.77
C ALA A 76 -102.83 57.18 60.41
N THR A 77 -103.59 56.08 60.46
CA THR A 77 -103.15 54.81 61.05
C THR A 77 -102.27 53.99 60.10
N LEU A 78 -102.51 54.07 58.79
CA LEU A 78 -101.65 53.42 57.79
C LEU A 78 -100.30 54.13 57.58
N VAL A 79 -100.23 55.47 57.72
CA VAL A 79 -98.95 56.19 57.65
C VAL A 79 -98.08 55.90 58.88
N GLN A 80 -98.65 55.78 60.08
CA GLN A 80 -97.89 55.37 61.27
C GLN A 80 -97.43 53.90 61.23
N ALA A 81 -98.20 53.01 60.60
CA ALA A 81 -97.78 51.63 60.39
C ALA A 81 -96.72 51.50 59.27
N ALA A 82 -96.80 52.31 58.21
CA ALA A 82 -95.85 52.31 57.10
C ALA A 82 -94.48 52.91 57.48
N ILE A 83 -94.43 53.94 58.33
CA ILE A 83 -93.16 54.49 58.84
C ILE A 83 -92.41 53.45 59.69
N LYS A 84 -93.12 52.72 60.58
CA LYS A 84 -92.49 51.63 61.37
C LYS A 84 -92.00 50.45 60.52
N LEU A 85 -92.59 50.21 59.35
CA LEU A 85 -92.20 49.12 58.44
C LEU A 85 -91.09 49.51 57.45
N ILE A 86 -90.88 50.81 57.20
CA ILE A 86 -89.77 51.32 56.38
C ILE A 86 -88.47 51.40 57.21
N ASP A 87 -88.54 51.76 58.50
CA ASP A 87 -87.36 51.76 59.39
C ASP A 87 -86.82 50.36 59.71
N LEU A 88 -87.64 49.30 59.59
CA LEU A 88 -87.20 47.91 59.70
C LEU A 88 -86.65 47.32 58.39
N ARG A 89 -86.73 48.05 57.27
CA ARG A 89 -86.37 47.56 55.92
C ARG A 89 -85.23 48.34 55.24
N VAL A 90 -84.73 49.41 55.86
CA VAL A 90 -83.42 49.97 55.52
C VAL A 90 -82.37 49.05 56.14
N GLY A 91 -81.89 48.13 55.29
CA GLY A 91 -81.01 47.03 55.66
C GLY A 91 -79.88 47.47 56.59
N ALA A 92 -79.68 46.66 57.63
CA ALA A 92 -78.48 46.71 58.47
C ALA A 92 -77.26 46.74 57.55
N LYS A 93 -76.66 47.94 57.38
CA LYS A 93 -75.42 48.09 56.63
C LYS A 93 -74.38 47.31 57.39
N MET A 94 -73.97 46.20 56.79
CA MET A 94 -73.25 45.10 57.42
C MET A 94 -71.90 45.52 58.05
N ASN A 95 -71.38 46.70 57.67
CA ASN A 95 -70.14 47.28 58.18
C ASN A 95 -70.26 48.78 58.57
N HIS A 96 -71.39 49.23 59.12
CA HIS A 96 -71.57 50.65 59.50
C HIS A 96 -70.74 51.04 60.74
N ASN A 97 -70.09 52.22 60.71
CA ASN A 97 -69.26 52.78 61.78
C ASN A 97 -68.06 51.92 62.22
N MET A 98 -67.57 51.04 61.34
CA MET A 98 -66.32 50.31 61.56
C MET A 98 -65.22 50.89 60.64
N LEU A 99 -64.02 51.09 61.19
CA LEU A 99 -62.82 51.51 60.43
C LEU A 99 -61.88 50.32 60.16
N THR A 100 -62.43 49.11 60.09
CA THR A 100 -61.66 47.88 59.81
C THR A 100 -61.50 47.67 58.30
N GLU A 101 -60.50 46.90 57.87
CA GLU A 101 -60.26 46.60 56.44
C GLU A 101 -61.52 46.06 55.74
N ARG A 102 -62.33 45.30 56.47
CA ARG A 102 -63.62 44.78 56.02
C ARG A 102 -64.62 45.89 55.65
N ALA A 103 -64.66 46.94 56.46
CA ALA A 103 -65.58 48.06 56.29
C ALA A 103 -65.12 49.01 55.17
N LEU A 104 -63.81 49.19 55.02
CA LEU A 104 -63.21 49.94 53.91
C LEU A 104 -63.55 49.36 52.53
N ARG A 105 -63.64 48.03 52.41
CA ARG A 105 -63.93 47.32 51.15
C ARG A 105 -65.37 46.80 51.03
N ASP A 106 -66.18 47.01 52.06
CA ASP A 106 -67.55 46.50 52.23
C ASP A 106 -67.74 45.00 51.89
N VAL A 107 -66.93 44.13 52.51
CA VAL A 107 -66.92 42.68 52.24
C VAL A 107 -67.53 41.90 53.42
N PHE A 108 -68.06 40.69 53.17
CA PHE A 108 -68.63 39.79 54.20
C PHE A 108 -67.60 39.25 55.20
N SER A 109 -66.32 39.16 54.83
CA SER A 109 -65.22 38.76 55.71
C SER A 109 -63.90 39.21 55.09
N THR A 110 -62.92 39.56 55.91
CA THR A 110 -61.56 39.84 55.41
C THR A 110 -60.92 38.55 54.92
N THR A 111 -60.51 38.50 53.65
CA THR A 111 -59.69 37.42 53.12
C THR A 111 -58.22 37.76 53.36
N SER A 112 -57.42 36.76 53.72
CA SER A 112 -55.97 36.94 53.78
C SER A 112 -55.41 37.13 52.37
N TYR A 113 -54.43 38.01 52.20
CA TYR A 113 -53.66 38.11 50.97
C TYR A 113 -52.89 36.81 50.72
N ILE A 114 -52.73 36.41 49.45
CA ILE A 114 -51.84 35.31 49.06
C ILE A 114 -50.40 35.85 49.13
N SER A 115 -49.94 36.13 50.34
CA SER A 115 -48.54 36.40 50.65
C SER A 115 -47.95 35.10 51.17
N ILE A 116 -46.88 34.63 50.53
CA ILE A 116 -46.14 33.45 50.99
C ILE A 116 -45.30 33.91 52.20
N GLY A 117 -45.66 33.44 53.40
CA GLY A 117 -45.00 33.83 54.67
C GLY A 117 -45.97 34.36 55.74
N THR A 118 -45.48 34.54 56.97
CA THR A 118 -46.21 35.16 58.10
C THR A 118 -46.04 36.67 58.10
N LYS A 119 -46.98 37.44 58.68
CA LYS A 119 -46.90 38.92 58.72
C LYS A 119 -45.61 39.45 59.36
N ASP A 120 -45.08 38.72 60.35
CA ASP A 120 -43.86 39.09 61.06
C ASP A 120 -42.57 38.68 60.32
N ALA A 121 -42.69 37.87 59.26
CA ALA A 121 -41.57 37.40 58.43
C ALA A 121 -42.05 37.10 56.99
N PRO A 122 -42.23 38.12 56.13
CA PRO A 122 -42.57 37.92 54.73
C PRO A 122 -41.41 37.22 53.99
N LEU A 123 -41.71 36.33 53.04
CA LEU A 123 -40.66 35.71 52.21
C LEU A 123 -39.94 36.80 51.40
N ASN A 124 -38.61 36.78 51.39
CA ASN A 124 -37.83 37.79 50.70
C ASN A 124 -37.98 37.65 49.18
N TYR A 125 -38.32 38.75 48.50
CA TYR A 125 -38.41 38.77 47.05
C TYR A 125 -37.01 38.63 46.43
N GLY A 126 -36.77 37.54 45.70
CA GLY A 126 -35.48 37.28 45.04
C GLY A 126 -34.53 36.33 45.79
N GLU A 127 -35.06 35.45 46.66
CA GLU A 127 -34.25 34.35 47.21
C GLU A 127 -33.54 33.60 46.08
N GLN A 128 -32.20 33.63 46.13
CA GLN A 128 -31.41 32.84 45.21
C GLN A 128 -31.70 31.38 45.53
N HIS A 129 -32.33 30.66 44.59
CA HIS A 129 -32.49 29.22 44.73
C HIS A 129 -31.09 28.59 44.87
N GLU A 130 -30.70 28.22 46.09
CA GLU A 130 -29.40 27.62 46.37
C GLU A 130 -29.23 26.29 45.61
N ASN A 131 -30.35 25.69 45.18
CA ASN A 131 -30.44 24.44 44.45
C ASN A 131 -30.39 24.59 42.93
N TYR A 132 -29.37 25.28 42.40
CA TYR A 132 -29.01 25.06 41.00
C TYR A 132 -28.42 23.66 40.83
N ARG A 133 -28.69 23.01 39.70
CA ARG A 133 -28.06 21.72 39.39
C ARG A 133 -26.54 21.87 39.45
N SER A 134 -25.87 20.97 40.16
CA SER A 134 -24.43 21.01 40.40
C SER A 134 -23.60 21.07 39.10
N CYS A 135 -24.12 20.54 37.99
CA CYS A 135 -23.51 20.61 36.66
C CYS A 135 -23.29 22.03 36.12
N TYR A 136 -24.01 23.04 36.63
CA TYR A 136 -23.86 24.43 36.20
C TYR A 136 -22.70 25.16 36.87
N LYS A 137 -22.19 24.67 38.01
CA LYS A 137 -21.15 25.33 38.81
C LYS A 137 -19.85 24.50 38.91
N GLY A 138 -19.67 23.52 38.02
CA GLY A 138 -18.55 22.58 38.04
C GLY A 138 -17.52 22.79 36.92
N LYS A 139 -16.28 22.33 37.15
CA LYS A 139 -15.25 22.22 36.12
C LYS A 139 -15.64 21.13 35.12
N GLN A 140 -15.72 21.48 33.84
CA GLN A 140 -16.03 20.53 32.77
C GLN A 140 -14.87 19.55 32.53
N PHE A 141 -15.16 18.43 31.90
CA PHE A 141 -14.14 17.47 31.50
C PHE A 141 -13.11 18.12 30.56
N LEU A 142 -11.83 17.84 30.80
CA LEU A 142 -10.74 18.36 29.96
C LEU A 142 -10.59 17.47 28.73
N THR A 143 -10.70 18.07 27.55
CA THR A 143 -10.42 17.41 26.28
C THR A 143 -9.08 17.90 25.72
N GLN A 144 -8.31 17.01 25.11
CA GLN A 144 -7.05 17.36 24.45
C GLN A 144 -7.28 17.34 22.93
N PRO A 145 -7.07 18.45 22.21
CA PRO A 145 -7.15 18.44 20.76
C PRO A 145 -6.00 17.58 20.18
N PRO A 146 -6.19 17.00 18.97
CA PRO A 146 -5.10 16.31 18.30
C PRO A 146 -3.94 17.28 18.08
N LYS A 147 -2.74 16.87 18.49
CA LYS A 147 -1.53 17.64 18.26
C LYS A 147 -1.11 17.48 16.80
N GLU A 148 -0.82 18.58 16.12
CA GLU A 148 -0.33 18.57 14.74
C GLU A 148 1.21 18.46 14.71
N GLY A 149 1.75 17.67 13.78
CA GLY A 149 3.19 17.50 13.57
C GLY A 149 3.71 16.06 13.64
N LYS A 150 5.00 15.88 13.35
CA LYS A 150 5.71 14.59 13.41
C LYS A 150 6.69 14.57 14.59
N THR A 151 6.17 14.81 15.79
CA THR A 151 6.94 14.75 17.04
C THR A 151 6.47 13.57 17.88
N VAL A 152 7.29 13.12 18.84
CA VAL A 152 6.96 11.95 19.66
C VAL A 152 5.62 12.13 20.40
N ASP A 153 5.31 13.37 20.75
CA ASP A 153 4.09 13.80 21.42
C ASP A 153 2.79 13.60 20.64
N THR A 154 2.87 13.49 19.31
CA THR A 154 1.69 13.28 18.46
C THR A 154 1.31 11.81 18.33
N TYR A 155 2.26 10.90 18.59
CA TYR A 155 1.96 9.47 18.68
C TYR A 155 1.23 9.15 19.99
N PHE A 156 0.48 8.05 19.98
CA PHE A 156 -0.19 7.54 21.18
C PHE A 156 0.83 7.18 22.27
N ASP A 157 1.93 6.55 21.86
CA ASP A 157 3.05 6.25 22.73
C ASP A 157 4.02 7.43 22.79
N LYS A 158 4.15 8.00 23.99
CA LYS A 158 5.06 9.13 24.25
C LYS A 158 6.54 8.75 24.25
N LYS A 159 6.86 7.47 24.08
CA LYS A 159 8.23 6.96 24.01
C LYS A 159 8.44 6.33 22.64
N HIS A 160 9.27 6.96 21.82
CA HIS A 160 9.68 6.40 20.54
C HIS A 160 10.92 5.53 20.75
N LEU A 161 10.73 4.21 20.81
CA LEU A 161 11.82 3.25 20.98
C LEU A 161 12.45 2.94 19.63
N TRP A 162 13.76 3.15 19.49
CA TRP A 162 14.48 2.68 18.32
C TRP A 162 15.08 1.30 18.59
N ILE A 163 14.98 0.40 17.61
CA ILE A 163 15.54 -0.96 17.73
C ILE A 163 17.08 -0.92 17.90
N ALA A 164 17.72 0.13 17.36
CA ALA A 164 19.15 0.33 17.46
C ALA A 164 19.60 0.96 18.79
N ASP A 165 18.68 1.40 19.66
CA ASP A 165 19.05 2.03 20.92
C ASP A 165 19.73 1.01 21.85
N GLY A 166 20.95 1.33 22.29
CA GLY A 166 21.77 0.47 23.15
C GLY A 166 22.64 -0.55 22.40
N ALA A 167 22.45 -0.73 21.10
CA ALA A 167 23.35 -1.55 20.28
C ALA A 167 24.62 -0.76 19.95
N LYS A 168 25.80 -1.39 20.16
CA LYS A 168 27.07 -0.79 19.73
C LYS A 168 27.18 -0.88 18.22
N TYR A 169 27.48 0.24 17.57
CA TYR A 169 27.75 0.27 16.14
C TYR A 169 29.13 -0.37 15.86
N GLU A 170 29.15 -1.38 14.99
CA GLU A 170 30.36 -2.12 14.60
C GLU A 170 30.52 -2.14 13.07
N ASP A 171 31.58 -1.49 12.56
CA ASP A 171 31.84 -1.42 11.12
C ASP A 171 32.32 -2.74 10.50
N LYS A 172 32.99 -3.57 11.30
CA LYS A 172 33.65 -4.79 10.81
C LYS A 172 33.61 -5.91 11.85
N ILE A 173 33.42 -7.12 11.35
CA ILE A 173 33.58 -8.34 12.13
C ILE A 173 35.09 -8.53 12.38
N THR A 174 35.48 -8.64 13.65
CA THR A 174 36.87 -8.87 14.02
C THR A 174 37.10 -10.34 14.36
N TYR A 175 38.03 -10.99 13.63
CA TYR A 175 38.39 -12.39 13.84
C TYR A 175 39.51 -12.59 14.87
N ARG A 176 39.92 -11.50 15.54
CA ARG A 176 41.00 -11.52 16.52
C ARG A 176 40.52 -12.28 17.76
N GLY A 177 41.17 -13.40 18.06
CA GLY A 177 40.83 -14.26 19.20
C GLY A 177 40.44 -15.69 18.81
N GLN A 178 40.25 -15.96 17.52
CA GLN A 178 40.11 -17.34 17.03
C GLN A 178 41.48 -18.00 16.88
N GLU A 179 41.54 -19.34 16.92
CA GLU A 179 42.78 -20.08 16.65
C GLU A 179 43.10 -20.09 15.16
N LYS A 180 44.33 -19.66 14.83
CA LYS A 180 44.85 -19.69 13.46
C LYS A 180 45.41 -21.07 13.15
N LYS A 181 44.87 -21.76 12.13
CA LYS A 181 45.39 -23.04 11.64
C LYS A 181 46.17 -22.82 10.36
N VAL A 182 47.38 -23.39 10.27
CA VAL A 182 48.19 -23.34 9.04
C VAL A 182 47.56 -24.26 8.00
N GLY A 183 47.05 -23.68 6.90
CA GLY A 183 46.47 -24.39 5.77
C GLY A 183 47.34 -24.34 4.52
N PHE A 184 46.88 -24.97 3.44
CA PHE A 184 47.53 -24.89 2.14
C PHE A 184 47.44 -23.46 1.58
N TRP A 185 48.59 -22.91 1.16
CA TRP A 185 48.79 -21.58 0.57
C TRP A 185 48.49 -20.37 1.46
N THR A 186 47.41 -20.39 2.24
CA THR A 186 47.02 -19.32 3.16
C THR A 186 46.95 -19.85 4.59
N GLY A 187 47.60 -19.14 5.51
CA GLY A 187 47.59 -19.49 6.92
C GLY A 187 46.51 -18.77 7.73
N ASP A 188 45.71 -17.89 7.14
CA ASP A 188 44.86 -16.90 7.84
C ASP A 188 43.56 -17.45 8.44
N PHE A 189 42.85 -16.61 9.20
CA PHE A 189 41.54 -16.96 9.77
C PHE A 189 40.52 -17.35 8.68
N MET A 190 39.59 -18.24 9.01
CA MET A 190 38.50 -18.62 8.11
C MET A 190 37.45 -17.51 8.05
N LYS A 191 37.45 -16.71 6.97
CA LYS A 191 36.58 -15.53 6.82
C LYS A 191 35.42 -15.75 5.84
N ARG A 192 34.79 -16.92 5.84
CA ARG A 192 33.66 -17.21 4.93
C ARG A 192 32.43 -16.35 5.23
N ASP A 193 32.28 -15.92 6.47
CA ASP A 193 31.20 -15.08 6.98
C ASP A 193 31.47 -13.56 6.83
N GLU A 194 32.66 -13.14 6.38
CA GLU A 194 33.04 -11.71 6.28
C GLU A 194 32.06 -10.92 5.41
N PHE A 195 31.52 -11.56 4.38
CA PHE A 195 30.56 -10.98 3.43
C PHE A 195 29.09 -11.17 3.82
N THR A 196 28.80 -11.66 5.03
CA THR A 196 27.44 -11.60 5.59
C THR A 196 27.11 -10.20 6.11
N SER A 197 28.13 -9.41 6.48
CA SER A 197 27.97 -8.00 6.85
C SER A 197 27.71 -7.11 5.62
N THR A 198 26.61 -6.36 5.65
CA THR A 198 26.23 -5.44 4.56
C THR A 198 27.26 -4.34 4.35
N ILE A 199 27.86 -3.82 5.43
CA ILE A 199 28.90 -2.79 5.38
C ILE A 199 30.11 -3.30 4.58
N ARG A 200 30.55 -4.53 4.86
CA ARG A 200 31.72 -5.10 4.19
C ARG A 200 31.45 -5.39 2.71
N VAL A 201 30.24 -5.83 2.36
CA VAL A 201 29.80 -6.01 0.98
C VAL A 201 29.81 -4.68 0.22
N GLU A 202 29.32 -3.58 0.81
CA GLU A 202 29.33 -2.27 0.15
C GLU A 202 30.75 -1.69 -0.02
N GLN A 203 31.64 -1.93 0.94
CA GLN A 203 33.06 -1.60 0.79
C GLN A 203 33.68 -2.36 -0.40
N TYR A 204 33.41 -3.67 -0.51
CA TYR A 204 33.94 -4.49 -1.60
C TYR A 204 33.34 -4.08 -2.96
N ARG A 205 32.04 -3.79 -3.03
CA ARG A 205 31.40 -3.22 -4.23
C ARG A 205 32.04 -1.90 -4.65
N THR A 206 32.36 -1.04 -3.68
CA THR A 206 33.03 0.24 -3.94
C THR A 206 34.44 0.02 -4.51
N GLN A 207 35.19 -0.93 -3.96
CA GLN A 207 36.49 -1.33 -4.48
C GLN A 207 36.40 -1.85 -5.93
N LEU A 208 35.49 -2.79 -6.21
CA LEU A 208 35.27 -3.30 -7.57
C LEU A 208 34.90 -2.19 -8.57
N ARG A 209 34.04 -1.25 -8.16
CA ARG A 209 33.70 -0.08 -9.00
C ARG A 209 34.93 0.78 -9.29
N GLN A 210 35.85 0.93 -8.34
CA GLN A 210 37.10 1.68 -8.55
C GLN A 210 38.06 0.93 -9.47
N GLU A 211 38.25 -0.37 -9.27
CA GLU A 211 39.09 -1.21 -10.12
C GLU A 211 38.60 -1.22 -11.57
N ILE A 212 37.28 -1.32 -11.79
CA ILE A 212 36.67 -1.19 -13.12
C ILE A 212 36.93 0.20 -13.73
N LYS A 213 36.84 1.27 -12.93
CA LYS A 213 37.16 2.62 -13.41
C LYS A 213 38.62 2.76 -13.81
N VAL A 214 39.54 2.21 -13.02
CA VAL A 214 40.98 2.26 -13.30
C VAL A 214 41.32 1.44 -14.55
N THR A 215 40.78 0.23 -14.67
CA THR A 215 40.99 -0.62 -15.86
C THR A 215 40.43 0.02 -17.12
N LYS A 216 39.23 0.63 -17.08
CA LYS A 216 38.70 1.39 -18.23
C LYS A 216 39.61 2.55 -18.62
N LYS A 217 40.07 3.36 -17.66
CA LYS A 217 41.02 4.44 -17.94
C LYS A 217 42.34 3.93 -18.51
N ALA A 218 42.84 2.79 -18.02
CA ALA A 218 44.04 2.17 -18.57
C ALA A 218 43.82 1.72 -20.03
N LEU A 219 42.67 1.16 -20.35
CA LEU A 219 42.30 0.80 -21.73
C LEU A 219 42.15 2.04 -22.62
N GLU A 220 41.51 3.10 -22.15
CA GLU A 220 41.39 4.38 -22.87
C GLU A 220 42.78 5.00 -23.15
N ASN A 221 43.70 4.95 -22.18
CA ASN A 221 45.07 5.43 -22.38
C ASN A 221 45.87 4.57 -23.36
N LEU A 222 45.55 3.27 -23.46
CA LEU A 222 46.13 2.38 -24.46
C LEU A 222 45.53 2.62 -25.85
N GLN A 223 44.25 2.99 -25.94
CA GLN A 223 43.55 3.35 -27.17
C GLN A 223 44.18 4.63 -27.76
N GLY A 224 45.03 4.45 -28.78
CA GLY A 224 45.80 5.52 -29.41
C GLY A 224 47.31 5.29 -29.38
N THR A 225 47.79 4.31 -28.60
CA THR A 225 49.17 3.84 -28.68
C THR A 225 49.37 2.92 -29.89
N GLU A 226 50.58 2.91 -30.44
CA GLU A 226 50.97 2.01 -31.53
C GLU A 226 50.75 0.53 -31.17
N ALA A 227 50.88 0.18 -29.89
CA ALA A 227 50.63 -1.17 -29.38
C ALA A 227 49.15 -1.59 -29.56
N HIS A 228 48.20 -0.69 -29.33
CA HIS A 228 46.78 -0.96 -29.54
C HIS A 228 46.45 -1.10 -31.02
N ALA A 229 47.04 -0.25 -31.88
CA ALA A 229 46.90 -0.38 -33.33
C ALA A 229 47.44 -1.73 -33.83
N ARG A 230 48.58 -2.18 -33.30
CA ARG A 230 49.17 -3.49 -33.62
C ARG A 230 48.29 -4.66 -33.17
N LEU A 231 47.69 -4.59 -31.98
CA LEU A 231 46.75 -5.62 -31.51
C LEU A 231 45.47 -5.66 -32.34
N GLN A 232 44.91 -4.51 -32.71
CA GLN A 232 43.76 -4.45 -33.62
C GLN A 232 44.09 -5.00 -35.01
N ALA A 233 45.28 -4.70 -35.54
CA ALA A 233 45.74 -5.26 -36.80
C ALA A 233 45.84 -6.80 -36.72
N LEU A 234 46.47 -7.34 -35.68
CA LEU A 234 46.54 -8.79 -35.43
C LEU A 234 45.14 -9.42 -35.27
N GLN A 235 44.22 -8.73 -34.59
CA GLN A 235 42.86 -9.23 -34.43
C GLN A 235 42.09 -9.23 -35.75
N SER A 236 42.28 -8.20 -36.59
CA SER A 236 41.68 -8.14 -37.92
C SER A 236 42.27 -9.18 -38.88
N GLU A 237 43.57 -9.44 -38.76
CA GLU A 237 44.28 -10.49 -39.50
C GLU A 237 43.82 -11.89 -39.05
N LEU A 238 43.66 -12.13 -37.75
CA LEU A 238 43.04 -13.35 -37.25
C LEU A 238 41.60 -13.49 -37.74
N ALA A 239 40.81 -12.43 -37.72
CA ALA A 239 39.42 -12.47 -38.18
C ALA A 239 39.31 -12.72 -39.70
N SER A 240 40.27 -12.28 -40.51
CA SER A 240 40.32 -12.59 -41.94
C SER A 240 40.84 -14.00 -42.21
N THR A 241 41.84 -14.45 -41.44
CA THR A 241 42.46 -15.79 -41.60
C THR A 241 41.54 -16.91 -41.13
N TYR A 242 40.75 -16.67 -40.07
CA TYR A 242 39.76 -17.59 -39.53
C TYR A 242 38.31 -17.19 -39.91
N GLY A 243 38.16 -16.37 -40.96
CA GLY A 243 36.89 -15.77 -41.35
C GLY A 243 35.81 -16.78 -41.75
N LYS A 244 34.61 -16.59 -41.18
CA LYS A 244 33.33 -17.31 -41.39
C LYS A 244 33.50 -18.83 -41.50
N GLU A 245 33.19 -19.54 -40.41
CA GLU A 245 32.98 -20.98 -40.45
C GLU A 245 32.06 -21.34 -41.63
N GLU A 246 32.62 -22.00 -42.64
CA GLU A 246 31.82 -22.55 -43.73
C GLU A 246 30.81 -23.50 -43.11
N LYS A 247 29.51 -23.27 -43.40
CA LYS A 247 28.43 -24.11 -42.88
C LYS A 247 28.79 -25.56 -43.11
N SER A 248 29.10 -26.28 -42.04
CA SER A 248 29.47 -27.68 -42.14
C SER A 248 28.24 -28.47 -42.58
N ARG A 249 28.44 -29.62 -43.22
CA ARG A 249 27.36 -30.57 -43.56
C ARG A 249 26.50 -30.96 -42.34
N PHE A 250 27.02 -30.75 -41.13
CA PHE A 250 26.39 -31.09 -39.86
C PHE A 250 25.66 -29.93 -39.20
N GLU A 251 25.85 -28.72 -39.70
CA GLU A 251 24.98 -27.60 -39.37
C GLU A 251 23.64 -27.83 -40.05
N GLY A 252 22.58 -27.83 -39.25
CA GLY A 252 21.23 -27.99 -39.75
C GLY A 252 20.82 -26.84 -40.68
N PRO A 253 19.61 -26.92 -41.26
CA PRO A 253 19.07 -25.81 -42.03
C PRO A 253 19.01 -24.53 -41.18
N GLU A 254 19.04 -23.38 -41.87
CA GLU A 254 19.11 -22.06 -41.21
C GLU A 254 17.90 -21.79 -40.31
N TYR A 255 16.75 -22.36 -40.65
CA TYR A 255 15.52 -22.21 -39.88
C TYR A 255 15.02 -23.54 -39.32
N LEU A 256 14.45 -23.50 -38.10
CA LEU A 256 13.92 -24.68 -37.43
C LEU A 256 12.76 -25.35 -38.18
N PHE A 257 12.00 -24.59 -38.97
CA PHE A 257 10.84 -25.13 -39.71
C PHE A 257 11.26 -26.00 -40.90
N ASP A 258 12.51 -25.92 -41.35
CA ASP A 258 13.07 -26.71 -42.45
C ASP A 258 13.68 -28.04 -41.99
N VAL A 259 13.79 -28.24 -40.67
CA VAL A 259 14.26 -29.50 -40.06
C VAL A 259 13.29 -30.62 -40.43
N GLY A 260 13.74 -31.53 -41.28
CA GLY A 260 12.96 -32.67 -41.78
C GLY A 260 12.20 -32.44 -43.09
N ARG A 261 12.22 -31.23 -43.66
CA ARG A 261 11.66 -30.93 -45.00
C ARG A 261 12.71 -30.93 -46.09
N GLU A 262 13.83 -30.24 -45.85
CA GLU A 262 14.92 -30.09 -46.84
C GLU A 262 16.06 -31.08 -46.59
N ALA A 263 16.33 -31.39 -45.32
CA ALA A 263 17.41 -32.29 -44.93
C ALA A 263 16.98 -33.76 -44.99
N VAL A 264 16.77 -34.29 -46.19
CA VAL A 264 16.55 -35.74 -46.39
C VAL A 264 17.90 -36.47 -46.27
N THR A 265 18.03 -37.26 -45.21
CA THR A 265 19.21 -38.13 -45.05
C THR A 265 19.03 -39.40 -45.87
N GLU A 266 19.87 -39.58 -46.88
CA GLU A 266 19.97 -40.85 -47.61
C GLU A 266 20.25 -41.99 -46.63
N ALA A 267 19.44 -43.05 -46.70
CA ALA A 267 19.58 -44.22 -45.85
C ALA A 267 20.96 -44.87 -46.06
N CYS A 268 21.75 -44.97 -45.00
CA CYS A 268 23.05 -45.63 -45.07
C CYS A 268 22.94 -47.09 -44.63
N THR A 269 23.09 -48.02 -45.57
CA THR A 269 23.03 -49.47 -45.32
C THR A 269 24.18 -50.01 -44.45
N LYS A 270 25.26 -49.23 -44.28
CA LYS A 270 26.42 -49.60 -43.45
C LYS A 270 26.23 -49.23 -41.98
N CYS A 271 25.38 -48.24 -41.67
CA CYS A 271 25.11 -47.83 -40.30
C CYS A 271 24.09 -48.80 -39.66
N HIS A 272 24.41 -49.34 -38.47
CA HIS A 272 23.48 -50.22 -37.74
C HIS A 272 22.17 -49.51 -37.39
N ARG A 273 22.23 -48.20 -37.13
CA ARG A 273 21.07 -47.39 -36.78
C ARG A 273 20.88 -46.31 -37.82
N ASP A 274 19.63 -46.00 -38.12
CA ASP A 274 19.31 -44.82 -38.93
C ASP A 274 19.52 -43.58 -38.06
N THR A 275 20.57 -42.84 -38.38
CA THR A 275 21.00 -41.67 -37.61
C THR A 275 21.30 -40.55 -38.58
N PHE A 276 20.83 -39.34 -38.25
CA PHE A 276 21.13 -38.13 -39.02
C PHE A 276 22.64 -37.95 -39.23
N TYR A 277 23.43 -38.28 -38.20
CA TYR A 277 24.89 -38.25 -38.20
C TYR A 277 25.46 -39.67 -38.37
N CYS A 278 25.49 -40.20 -39.60
CA CYS A 278 26.11 -41.51 -39.87
C CYS A 278 27.65 -41.35 -40.02
N PRO A 279 28.48 -42.04 -39.21
CA PRO A 279 29.95 -41.99 -39.28
C PRO A 279 30.52 -42.35 -40.66
N HIS A 280 29.84 -43.23 -41.40
CA HIS A 280 30.21 -43.62 -42.77
C HIS A 280 30.08 -42.47 -43.76
N ARG A 281 29.14 -41.56 -43.50
CA ARG A 281 28.90 -40.34 -44.28
C ARG A 281 29.75 -39.18 -43.76
N ALA A 282 30.14 -39.26 -42.49
CA ALA A 282 30.85 -38.25 -41.72
C ALA A 282 32.32 -38.61 -41.50
N ALA A 283 33.16 -38.68 -42.55
CA ALA A 283 34.64 -38.72 -42.46
C ALA A 283 35.26 -39.71 -41.43
N TYR A 284 34.49 -40.66 -40.88
CA TYR A 284 34.88 -41.53 -39.77
C TYR A 284 35.05 -42.97 -40.19
N CYS A 285 34.87 -43.29 -41.47
CA CYS A 285 34.99 -44.65 -41.92
C CYS A 285 36.01 -44.76 -43.04
N ASN A 286 36.82 -45.80 -42.88
CA ASN A 286 38.02 -46.21 -43.60
C ASN A 286 37.89 -46.34 -45.13
N ASN A 287 36.76 -45.93 -45.71
CA ASN A 287 36.43 -46.00 -47.12
C ASN A 287 36.51 -44.64 -47.84
N ASN A 288 36.72 -43.53 -47.12
CA ASN A 288 36.91 -42.20 -47.72
C ASN A 288 38.13 -41.51 -47.09
N THR A 289 39.33 -41.95 -47.47
CA THR A 289 40.61 -41.37 -47.03
C THR A 289 40.80 -39.92 -47.47
N GLU A 290 40.00 -39.46 -48.42
CA GLU A 290 40.05 -38.10 -48.97
C GLU A 290 39.33 -37.05 -48.11
N ILE A 291 38.44 -37.47 -47.18
CA ILE A 291 37.64 -36.53 -46.38
C ILE A 291 38.19 -36.45 -44.96
N GLU A 292 38.86 -35.33 -44.65
CA GLU A 292 39.39 -35.08 -43.31
C GLU A 292 38.32 -34.63 -42.30
N LYS A 293 38.55 -35.05 -41.05
CA LYS A 293 37.97 -34.52 -39.82
C LYS A 293 38.02 -33.00 -39.72
N ARG A 294 36.98 -32.24 -40.10
CA ARG A 294 36.88 -30.84 -39.67
C ARG A 294 36.64 -30.82 -38.15
N THR A 295 37.67 -30.47 -37.37
CA THR A 295 37.58 -30.37 -35.89
C THR A 295 37.05 -29.01 -35.40
N GLY A 296 36.88 -28.05 -36.30
CA GLY A 296 36.45 -26.69 -35.95
C GLY A 296 37.45 -25.97 -35.02
N GLY A 297 36.93 -25.08 -34.18
CA GLY A 297 37.73 -24.33 -33.19
C GLY A 297 38.22 -25.16 -32.00
N TYR A 298 37.69 -26.36 -31.79
CA TYR A 298 38.14 -27.26 -30.72
C TYR A 298 39.22 -28.18 -31.27
N ARG A 299 40.41 -28.14 -30.67
CA ARG A 299 41.52 -29.03 -31.01
C ARG A 299 41.91 -29.87 -29.81
N THR A 300 42.17 -31.14 -30.05
CA THR A 300 42.78 -32.00 -29.04
C THR A 300 44.28 -31.83 -29.08
N ALA A 301 44.96 -32.02 -27.94
CA ALA A 301 46.42 -31.97 -27.90
C ALA A 301 47.07 -32.94 -28.92
N TYR A 302 46.44 -34.08 -29.17
CA TYR A 302 46.86 -35.02 -30.20
C TYR A 302 46.79 -34.43 -31.62
N ALA A 303 45.70 -33.73 -31.95
CA ALA A 303 45.56 -33.09 -33.24
C ALA A 303 46.62 -32.01 -33.45
N ASP A 304 46.89 -31.18 -32.44
CA ASP A 304 47.89 -30.11 -32.53
C ASP A 304 49.30 -30.66 -32.77
N ILE A 305 49.66 -31.75 -32.09
CA ILE A 305 50.96 -32.40 -32.29
C ILE A 305 51.00 -33.14 -33.63
N GLY A 306 49.95 -33.90 -33.95
CA GLY A 306 49.89 -34.79 -35.12
C GLY A 306 49.70 -34.08 -36.46
N LEU A 307 49.07 -32.92 -36.51
CA LEU A 307 48.88 -32.12 -37.74
C LEU A 307 50.22 -31.69 -38.35
N THR A 308 51.21 -31.41 -37.50
CA THR A 308 52.55 -31.01 -37.95
C THR A 308 53.29 -32.13 -38.68
N ALA A 309 52.91 -33.39 -38.48
CA ALA A 309 53.53 -34.53 -39.15
C ALA A 309 53.35 -34.44 -40.67
N LYS A 310 52.17 -34.04 -41.16
CA LYS A 310 51.92 -33.94 -42.61
C LYS A 310 52.72 -32.83 -43.29
N THR A 311 53.09 -31.79 -42.55
CA THR A 311 53.88 -30.66 -43.05
C THR A 311 55.38 -30.91 -43.02
N GLN A 312 55.84 -32.04 -42.46
CA GLN A 312 57.26 -32.36 -42.41
C GLN A 312 57.74 -32.97 -43.73
N ASN A 313 58.91 -32.52 -44.19
CA ASN A 313 59.57 -33.07 -45.37
C ASN A 313 60.22 -34.42 -45.03
N TYR A 314 59.44 -35.50 -45.16
CA TYR A 314 59.97 -36.85 -44.99
C TYR A 314 60.93 -37.20 -46.14
N ALA A 315 62.19 -37.46 -45.81
CA ALA A 315 63.20 -37.97 -46.75
C ALA A 315 63.38 -39.48 -46.57
N LYS A 316 63.71 -40.17 -47.67
CA LYS A 316 64.10 -41.59 -47.60
C LYS A 316 65.41 -41.70 -46.80
N PRO A 317 65.55 -42.68 -45.88
CA PRO A 317 66.80 -42.88 -45.16
C PRO A 317 67.94 -43.22 -46.12
N GLU A 318 69.13 -42.66 -45.86
CA GLU A 318 70.34 -42.88 -46.66
C GLU A 318 70.73 -44.36 -46.73
N TYR A 319 70.65 -45.05 -45.58
CA TYR A 319 71.01 -46.46 -45.44
C TYR A 319 69.80 -47.32 -45.10
N ALA A 320 69.08 -47.75 -46.14
CA ALA A 320 68.06 -48.79 -46.02
C ALA A 320 68.60 -50.13 -46.53
N ARG A 321 68.33 -51.22 -45.80
CA ARG A 321 68.66 -52.58 -46.26
C ARG A 321 67.88 -52.87 -47.54
N LYS A 322 68.59 -53.08 -48.65
CA LYS A 322 68.00 -53.46 -49.94
C LYS A 322 67.93 -55.00 -50.01
N PRO A 323 66.77 -55.59 -50.33
CA PRO A 323 66.63 -57.05 -50.38
C PRO A 323 67.18 -57.63 -51.69
N VAL A 324 68.50 -57.50 -51.91
CA VAL A 324 69.18 -57.88 -53.16
C VAL A 324 68.89 -59.33 -53.55
N ILE A 325 68.95 -60.27 -52.60
CA ILE A 325 68.70 -61.70 -52.87
C ILE A 325 67.27 -61.92 -53.39
N ARG A 326 66.29 -61.23 -52.81
CA ARG A 326 64.89 -61.36 -53.26
C ARG A 326 64.69 -60.78 -54.65
N GLU A 327 65.40 -59.71 -54.98
CA GLU A 327 65.28 -59.00 -56.25
C GLU A 327 66.03 -59.70 -57.41
N THR A 328 67.17 -60.37 -57.13
CA THR A 328 68.02 -60.92 -58.19
C THR A 328 67.91 -62.45 -58.34
N LEU A 329 67.72 -63.18 -57.24
CA LEU A 329 67.77 -64.65 -57.25
C LEU A 329 66.46 -65.26 -57.77
N PHE A 330 65.32 -64.66 -57.45
CA PHE A 330 64.00 -65.18 -57.80
C PHE A 330 63.39 -64.37 -58.94
N ARG A 331 63.04 -65.05 -60.04
CA ARG A 331 62.34 -64.44 -61.19
C ARG A 331 60.88 -64.88 -61.17
N LYS A 332 59.96 -63.96 -61.51
CA LYS A 332 58.51 -64.17 -61.32
C LYS A 332 57.97 -65.37 -62.12
N THR A 333 58.21 -65.42 -63.42
CA THR A 333 57.66 -66.45 -64.32
C THR A 333 58.48 -66.54 -65.61
N ASN A 334 59.62 -67.25 -65.59
CA ASN A 334 60.25 -67.71 -66.82
C ASN A 334 61.24 -68.85 -66.54
N VAL A 335 61.14 -69.94 -67.29
CA VAL A 335 62.01 -71.11 -67.14
C VAL A 335 63.21 -71.02 -68.08
N PHE A 336 63.00 -70.50 -69.29
CA PHE A 336 64.05 -70.30 -70.28
C PHE A 336 64.09 -68.83 -70.69
N PHE A 337 65.27 -68.22 -70.65
CA PHE A 337 65.49 -66.87 -71.14
C PHE A 337 66.13 -66.96 -72.53
N GLU A 338 65.76 -66.04 -73.41
CA GLU A 338 66.47 -65.86 -74.68
C GLU A 338 67.95 -65.59 -74.39
N PRO A 339 68.87 -66.13 -75.22
CA PRO A 339 70.29 -65.86 -75.06
C PRO A 339 70.53 -64.37 -75.22
N LYS A 340 70.88 -63.69 -74.12
CA LYS A 340 71.32 -62.29 -74.17
C LYS A 340 72.78 -62.24 -74.56
N GLU A 341 73.08 -61.52 -75.64
CA GLU A 341 74.41 -60.95 -75.87
C GLU A 341 74.61 -59.86 -74.81
N ASN A 342 75.63 -60.04 -73.96
CA ASN A 342 75.93 -59.10 -72.87
C ASN A 342 76.75 -57.91 -73.35
#